data_AF-A0A1R3TP36-F1
#
_entry.id   AF-A0A1R3TP36-F1
#
_cell.length_a   1.000
_cell.length_b   1.000
_cell.length_c   1.000
_cell.angle_alpha   90.00
_cell.angle_beta   90.00
_cell.angle_gamma   90.00
#
_symmetry.space_group_name_H-M   'P 1'
#
loop_
_entity.id
_entity.type
_entity.pdbx_description
1 polymer ?
#
loop_
_entity_poly.entity_id
_entity_poly.type
_entity_poly.pdbx_seq_one_letter_code
_entity_poly.pdbx_strand_id
1 'polypeptide(L)'
;MIIVVEGISAAGKTTWCRQHASQNLIKESYPEKRPDRHADPIEAARLWTEWNSKRWSDALAMEQATGVAVCDTDPLKLHFSWALWQISEAPEAEWLANLEFAREAIQNRRLGFADRYLFKRIDSQVAQQQRDRDTARPRPNFDLHLQLHSSLTRWYVTIAEVMPGKLVWDLPQTLPPIEMTASPHRYDLTLFDRFIGLLPRAEQRP
;
A
#
# COMPACT_ATOMS: atom_id res chain seq x y z
N MET A 1 16.76 0.79 -4.95
CA MET A 1 15.78 1.36 -4.02
C MET A 1 14.35 1.11 -4.51
N ILE A 2 13.43 0.67 -3.66
CA ILE A 2 11.99 0.54 -3.93
C ILE A 2 11.24 1.70 -3.26
N ILE A 3 10.47 2.46 -4.04
CA ILE A 3 9.66 3.60 -3.61
C ILE A 3 8.19 3.27 -3.79
N VAL A 4 7.39 3.41 -2.74
CA VAL A 4 5.93 3.26 -2.79
C VAL A 4 5.28 4.62 -2.88
N VAL A 5 4.30 4.76 -3.79
CA VAL A 5 3.46 5.94 -3.92
C VAL A 5 2.04 5.58 -3.48
N GLU A 6 1.58 6.18 -2.38
CA GLU A 6 0.29 5.88 -1.78
C GLU A 6 -0.55 7.13 -1.45
N GLY A 7 -1.84 6.92 -1.19
CA GLY A 7 -2.87 7.94 -1.03
C GLY A 7 -4.21 7.42 -1.54
N ILE A 8 -5.31 8.11 -1.25
CA ILE A 8 -6.64 7.64 -1.68
C ILE A 8 -6.85 7.74 -3.20
N SER A 9 -7.98 7.20 -3.66
CA SER A 9 -8.43 7.43 -5.05
C SER A 9 -8.54 8.94 -5.31
N ALA A 10 -8.30 9.33 -6.55
CA ALA A 10 -8.19 10.72 -7.02
C ALA A 10 -7.00 11.53 -6.50
N ALA A 11 -6.18 11.07 -5.55
CA ALA A 11 -5.03 11.83 -5.02
C ALA A 11 -3.88 12.14 -6.01
N GLY A 12 -4.01 11.79 -7.30
CA GLY A 12 -3.01 12.10 -8.33
C GLY A 12 -1.82 11.13 -8.44
N LYS A 13 -1.82 10.04 -7.66
CA LYS A 13 -0.71 9.04 -7.64
C LYS A 13 -0.33 8.50 -9.00
N THR A 14 -1.29 7.92 -9.73
CA THR A 14 -1.05 7.33 -11.05
C THR A 14 -0.50 8.36 -12.03
N THR A 15 -0.99 9.60 -11.98
CA THR A 15 -0.49 10.71 -12.82
C THR A 15 0.96 11.01 -12.48
N TRP A 16 1.26 11.18 -11.19
CA TRP A 16 2.61 11.43 -10.70
C TRP A 16 3.58 10.30 -11.09
N CYS A 17 3.21 9.05 -10.85
CA CYS A 17 4.00 7.87 -11.22
C CYS A 17 4.33 7.84 -12.71
N ARG A 18 3.35 8.15 -13.58
CA ARG A 18 3.57 8.20 -15.03
C ARG A 18 4.49 9.37 -15.43
N GLN A 19 4.36 10.51 -14.77
CA GLN A 19 5.14 11.70 -15.11
C GLN A 19 6.60 11.59 -14.64
N HIS A 20 6.84 11.07 -13.44
CA HIS A 20 8.15 11.12 -12.78
C HIS A 20 8.89 9.78 -12.75
N ALA A 21 8.21 8.67 -13.04
CA ALA A 21 8.78 7.34 -12.91
C ALA A 21 8.41 6.37 -14.05
N SER A 22 7.96 6.86 -15.22
CA SER A 22 7.45 6.02 -16.32
C SER A 22 8.35 4.83 -16.68
N GLN A 23 9.66 5.03 -16.68
CA GLN A 23 10.66 3.99 -17.03
C GLN A 23 10.89 2.96 -15.90
N ASN A 24 10.58 3.32 -14.65
CA ASN A 24 10.83 2.51 -13.46
C ASN A 24 9.53 2.12 -12.73
N LEU A 25 8.38 2.26 -13.41
CA LEU A 25 7.06 2.15 -12.81
C LEU A 25 6.55 0.71 -12.75
N ILE A 26 6.32 0.23 -11.53
CA ILE A 26 5.49 -0.92 -11.24
C ILE A 26 4.04 -0.45 -11.10
N LYS A 27 3.25 -0.65 -12.15
CA LYS A 27 1.84 -0.25 -12.19
C LYS A 27 1.03 -1.03 -11.15
N GLU A 28 -0.03 -0.42 -10.63
CA GLU A 28 -1.06 -1.17 -9.93
C GLU A 28 -1.69 -2.18 -10.89
N SER A 29 -1.80 -3.42 -10.44
CA SER A 29 -2.38 -4.53 -11.20
C SER A 29 -3.12 -5.48 -10.27
N TYR A 30 -4.01 -6.30 -10.85
CA TYR A 30 -4.86 -7.25 -10.13
C TYR A 30 -4.89 -8.57 -10.90
N PRO A 31 -5.12 -9.71 -10.22
CA PRO A 31 -5.39 -10.95 -10.92
C PRO A 31 -6.65 -10.81 -11.79
N GLU A 32 -6.67 -11.50 -12.92
CA GLU A 32 -7.78 -11.45 -13.88
C GLU A 32 -9.10 -11.84 -13.20
N LYS A 33 -9.07 -12.96 -12.45
CA LYS A 33 -10.14 -13.33 -11.53
C LYS A 33 -9.80 -12.82 -10.14
N ARG A 34 -10.56 -11.82 -9.67
CA ARG A 34 -10.41 -11.30 -8.30
C ARG A 34 -10.86 -12.36 -7.29
N PRO A 35 -10.02 -12.70 -6.29
CA PRO A 35 -10.43 -13.56 -5.20
C PRO A 35 -11.62 -12.95 -4.45
N ASP A 36 -12.65 -13.75 -4.22
CA ASP A 36 -13.85 -13.33 -3.51
C ASP A 36 -13.69 -13.56 -2.00
N ARG A 37 -13.47 -12.46 -1.28
CA ARG A 37 -13.30 -12.45 0.18
C ARG A 37 -14.56 -12.86 0.94
N HIS A 38 -15.74 -12.78 0.33
CA HIS A 38 -17.00 -13.16 0.98
C HIS A 38 -17.28 -14.66 0.86
N ALA A 39 -16.82 -15.29 -0.23
CA ALA A 39 -16.98 -16.72 -0.45
C ALA A 39 -15.97 -17.55 0.35
N ASP A 40 -14.69 -17.16 0.33
CA ASP A 40 -13.62 -17.83 1.08
C ASP A 40 -12.56 -16.80 1.51
N PRO A 41 -12.67 -16.24 2.73
CA PRO A 41 -11.75 -15.21 3.22
C PRO A 41 -10.28 -15.68 3.30
N ILE A 42 -10.05 -16.96 3.63
CA ILE A 42 -8.70 -17.51 3.83
C ILE A 42 -8.03 -17.70 2.48
N GLU A 43 -8.72 -18.34 1.54
CA GLU A 43 -8.19 -18.51 0.18
C GLU A 43 -8.02 -17.16 -0.53
N ALA A 44 -8.94 -16.22 -0.30
CA ALA A 44 -8.79 -14.86 -0.81
C ALA A 44 -7.54 -14.17 -0.26
N ALA A 45 -7.30 -14.24 1.06
CA ALA A 45 -6.10 -13.69 1.69
C ALA A 45 -4.81 -14.30 1.11
N ARG A 46 -4.79 -15.61 0.91
CA ARG A 46 -3.66 -16.31 0.27
C ARG A 46 -3.41 -15.82 -1.15
N LEU A 47 -4.45 -15.82 -1.99
CA LEU A 47 -4.33 -15.44 -3.41
C LEU A 47 -3.95 -13.96 -3.57
N TRP A 48 -4.48 -13.07 -2.73
CA TRP A 48 -4.06 -11.67 -2.71
C TRP A 48 -2.60 -11.52 -2.30
N THR A 49 -2.14 -12.28 -1.29
CA THR A 49 -0.74 -12.28 -0.86
C THR A 49 0.20 -12.78 -1.96
N GLU A 50 -0.19 -13.81 -2.72
CA GLU A 50 0.60 -14.29 -3.86
C GLU A 50 0.71 -13.22 -4.96
N TRP A 51 -0.39 -12.54 -5.29
CA TRP A 51 -0.36 -11.47 -6.28
C TRP A 51 0.50 -10.27 -5.84
N ASN A 52 0.39 -9.91 -4.57
CA ASN A 52 1.20 -8.87 -3.95
C ASN A 52 2.70 -9.24 -3.96
N SER A 53 3.02 -10.50 -3.65
CA SER A 53 4.37 -11.05 -3.73
C SER A 53 4.94 -11.00 -5.14
N LYS A 54 4.11 -11.28 -6.16
CA LYS A 54 4.50 -11.10 -7.56
C LYS A 54 4.86 -9.64 -7.86
N ARG A 55 4.03 -8.67 -7.45
CA ARG A 55 4.31 -7.23 -7.64
C ARG A 55 5.59 -6.80 -6.92
N TRP A 56 5.87 -7.36 -5.75
CA TRP A 56 7.12 -7.13 -5.03
C TRP A 56 8.34 -7.69 -5.79
N SER A 57 8.22 -8.91 -6.32
CA SER A 57 9.25 -9.51 -7.18
C SER A 57 9.51 -8.66 -8.44
N ASP A 58 8.46 -8.16 -9.09
CA ASP A 58 8.59 -7.24 -10.23
C ASP A 58 9.36 -5.96 -9.84
N ALA A 59 9.11 -5.42 -8.63
CA ALA A 59 9.83 -4.26 -8.11
C ALA A 59 11.31 -4.55 -7.82
N LEU A 60 11.63 -5.73 -7.27
CA LEU A 60 13.02 -6.16 -7.08
C LEU A 60 13.76 -6.30 -8.41
N ALA A 61 13.12 -6.89 -9.42
CA ALA A 61 13.71 -7.03 -10.76
C ALA A 61 13.97 -5.66 -11.40
N MET A 62 13.03 -4.73 -11.29
CA MET A 62 13.18 -3.35 -11.77
C MET A 62 14.31 -2.61 -11.03
N GLU A 63 14.34 -2.72 -9.70
CA GLU A 63 15.42 -2.17 -8.88
C GLU A 63 16.78 -2.73 -9.29
N GLN A 64 16.89 -4.03 -9.50
CA GLN A 64 18.15 -4.66 -9.90
C GLN A 64 18.62 -4.15 -11.27
N ALA A 65 17.69 -3.96 -12.21
CA ALA A 65 18.01 -3.53 -13.57
C ALA A 65 18.37 -2.03 -13.68
N THR A 66 17.75 -1.18 -12.86
CA THR A 66 17.78 0.29 -13.05
C THR A 66 18.27 1.06 -11.83
N GLY A 67 18.47 0.38 -10.70
CA GLY A 67 18.76 0.98 -9.40
C GLY A 67 17.52 1.45 -8.62
N VAL A 68 16.35 1.59 -9.27
CA VAL A 68 15.13 2.08 -8.59
C VAL A 68 13.85 1.43 -9.15
N ALA A 69 12.89 1.16 -8.28
CA ALA A 69 11.53 0.79 -8.68
C ALA A 69 10.53 1.72 -7.98
N VAL A 70 9.51 2.18 -8.71
CA VAL A 70 8.44 3.02 -8.16
C VAL A 70 7.12 2.29 -8.30
N CYS A 71 6.48 1.97 -7.19
CA CYS A 71 5.21 1.27 -7.14
C CYS A 71 4.04 2.25 -7.04
N ASP A 72 3.15 2.27 -8.04
CA ASP A 72 1.81 2.87 -7.89
C ASP A 72 0.99 1.93 -7.00
N THR A 73 0.73 2.34 -5.76
CA THR A 73 0.29 1.56 -4.59
C THR A 73 1.30 0.54 -4.05
N ASP A 74 1.31 0.41 -2.72
CA ASP A 74 2.16 -0.52 -1.97
C ASP A 74 1.94 -1.99 -2.39
N PRO A 75 3.00 -2.74 -2.75
CA PRO A 75 2.92 -4.20 -2.92
C PRO A 75 2.53 -4.94 -1.64
N LEU A 76 2.90 -4.48 -0.44
CA LEU A 76 2.48 -5.12 0.81
C LEU A 76 0.95 -5.12 0.93
N LYS A 77 0.30 -4.02 0.53
CA LYS A 77 -1.16 -3.79 0.42
C LYS A 77 -2.02 -4.12 1.65
N LEU A 78 -1.39 -4.55 2.73
CA LEU A 78 -2.01 -4.99 3.97
C LEU A 78 -2.81 -3.84 4.64
N HIS A 79 -2.41 -2.58 4.36
CA HIS A 79 -3.14 -1.37 4.73
C HIS A 79 -4.62 -1.38 4.31
N PHE A 80 -4.95 -2.03 3.19
CA PHE A 80 -6.32 -2.03 2.65
C PHE A 80 -7.24 -2.92 3.48
N SER A 81 -6.81 -4.17 3.76
CA SER A 81 -7.56 -5.10 4.61
C SER A 81 -7.70 -4.57 6.03
N TRP A 82 -6.62 -4.02 6.60
CA TRP A 82 -6.68 -3.37 7.91
C TRP A 82 -7.68 -2.21 7.92
N ALA A 83 -7.62 -1.31 6.94
CA ALA A 83 -8.51 -0.16 6.87
C ALA A 83 -9.99 -0.56 6.74
N LEU A 84 -10.31 -1.63 6.00
CA LEU A 84 -11.68 -2.16 5.90
C LEU A 84 -12.19 -2.64 7.26
N TRP A 85 -11.36 -3.36 8.02
CA TRP A 85 -11.71 -3.78 9.38
C TRP A 85 -11.96 -2.59 10.31
N GLN A 86 -11.13 -1.55 10.24
CA GLN A 86 -11.27 -0.33 11.06
C GLN A 86 -12.61 0.41 10.84
N ILE A 87 -13.21 0.29 9.66
CA ILE A 87 -14.50 0.93 9.34
C ILE A 87 -15.68 -0.06 9.32
N SER A 88 -15.47 -1.29 9.79
CA SER A 88 -16.48 -2.36 9.84
C SER A 88 -16.98 -2.86 8.47
N GLU A 89 -16.22 -2.62 7.39
CA GLU A 89 -16.49 -3.14 6.03
C GLU A 89 -15.88 -4.53 5.80
N ALA A 90 -15.14 -5.05 6.78
CA ALA A 90 -14.63 -6.41 6.84
C ALA A 90 -14.60 -6.90 8.30
N PRO A 91 -14.84 -8.20 8.56
CA PRO A 91 -14.65 -8.77 9.88
C PRO A 91 -13.16 -8.84 10.26
N GLU A 92 -12.86 -8.82 11.55
CA GLU A 92 -11.49 -8.98 12.06
C GLU A 92 -10.81 -10.26 11.56
N ALA A 93 -11.57 -11.34 11.41
CA ALA A 93 -11.06 -12.61 10.89
C ALA A 93 -10.44 -12.49 9.48
N GLU A 94 -11.00 -11.63 8.61
CA GLU A 94 -10.43 -11.37 7.28
C GLU A 94 -9.09 -10.64 7.41
N TRP A 95 -9.02 -9.65 8.30
CA TRP A 95 -7.78 -8.95 8.61
C TRP A 95 -6.70 -9.90 9.13
N LEU A 96 -7.03 -10.74 10.11
CA LEU A 96 -6.11 -11.70 10.71
C LEU A 96 -5.57 -12.71 9.69
N ALA A 97 -6.42 -13.21 8.78
CA ALA A 97 -5.99 -14.10 7.70
C ALA A 97 -5.00 -13.40 6.75
N ASN A 98 -5.29 -12.17 6.33
CA ASN A 98 -4.35 -11.39 5.48
C ASN A 98 -3.03 -11.11 6.20
N LEU A 99 -3.09 -10.79 7.50
CA LEU A 99 -1.91 -10.57 8.33
C LEU A 99 -1.03 -11.82 8.43
N GLU A 100 -1.62 -12.99 8.64
CA GLU A 100 -0.89 -14.27 8.74
C GLU A 100 -0.11 -14.57 7.45
N PHE A 101 -0.77 -14.53 6.30
CA PHE A 101 -0.11 -14.77 5.01
C PHE A 101 0.93 -13.71 4.66
N ALA A 102 0.67 -12.43 4.95
CA ALA A 102 1.64 -11.36 4.71
C ALA A 102 2.88 -11.53 5.60
N ARG A 103 2.70 -11.91 6.86
CA ARG A 103 3.79 -12.19 7.80
C ARG A 103 4.66 -13.34 7.31
N GLU A 104 4.04 -14.44 6.86
CA GLU A 104 4.75 -15.58 6.28
C GLU A 104 5.52 -15.19 5.00
N ALA A 105 4.91 -14.36 4.13
CA ALA A 105 5.56 -13.87 2.93
C ALA A 105 6.78 -12.99 3.24
N ILE A 106 6.73 -12.16 4.29
CA ILE A 106 7.89 -11.36 4.75
C ILE A 106 8.99 -12.26 5.29
N GLN A 107 8.65 -13.24 6.12
CA GLN A 107 9.60 -14.22 6.64
C GLN A 107 10.33 -14.95 5.51
N ASN A 108 9.61 -15.28 4.43
CA ASN A 108 10.14 -15.92 3.23
C ASN A 108 10.71 -14.94 2.19
N ARG A 109 10.81 -13.64 2.52
CA ARG A 109 11.33 -12.56 1.65
C ARG A 109 10.60 -12.41 0.31
N ARG A 110 9.33 -12.83 0.25
CA ARG A 110 8.42 -12.67 -0.89
C ARG A 110 7.65 -11.35 -0.85
N LEU A 111 7.53 -10.76 0.33
CA LEU A 111 7.05 -9.41 0.57
C LEU A 111 8.01 -8.68 1.51
N GLY A 112 7.92 -7.35 1.55
CA GLY A 112 8.78 -6.56 2.42
C GLY A 112 8.36 -5.11 2.54
N PHE A 113 9.06 -4.37 3.39
CA PHE A 113 8.95 -2.92 3.48
C PHE A 113 9.71 -2.25 2.32
N ALA A 114 9.09 -1.26 1.69
CA ALA A 114 9.76 -0.39 0.74
C ALA A 114 10.85 0.47 1.40
N ASP A 115 11.81 0.94 0.61
CA ASP A 115 12.89 1.80 1.11
C ASP A 115 12.40 3.24 1.33
N ARG A 116 11.36 3.67 0.60
CA ARG A 116 10.66 4.95 0.83
C ARG A 116 9.18 4.84 0.54
N TYR A 117 8.42 5.69 1.23
CA TYR A 117 7.00 5.89 1.04
C TYR A 117 6.74 7.37 0.73
N LEU A 118 6.00 7.62 -0.34
CA LEU A 118 5.46 8.93 -0.71
C LEU A 118 3.95 8.84 -0.50
N PHE A 119 3.44 9.48 0.54
CA PHE A 119 2.00 9.44 0.85
C PHE A 119 1.37 10.80 0.58
N LYS A 120 0.49 10.87 -0.44
CA LYS A 120 -0.28 12.07 -0.72
C LYS A 120 -1.48 12.15 0.22
N ARG A 121 -1.40 13.07 1.20
CA ARG A 121 -2.59 13.54 1.91
C ARG A 121 -3.40 14.46 0.99
N ILE A 122 -4.70 14.30 1.01
CA ILE A 122 -5.63 15.14 0.26
C ILE A 122 -6.89 15.31 1.10
N ASP A 123 -7.42 16.53 1.12
CA ASP A 123 -8.70 16.80 1.74
C ASP A 123 -9.82 16.05 1.00
N SER A 124 -10.81 15.55 1.74
CA SER A 124 -11.88 14.74 1.18
C SER A 124 -12.72 15.50 0.15
N GLN A 125 -12.98 16.78 0.36
CA GLN A 125 -13.70 17.64 -0.58
C GLN A 125 -12.88 17.88 -1.84
N VAL A 126 -11.56 18.07 -1.69
CA VAL A 126 -10.66 18.23 -2.84
C VAL A 126 -10.59 16.93 -3.65
N ALA A 127 -10.50 15.77 -3.01
CA ALA A 127 -10.51 14.47 -3.69
C ALA A 127 -11.83 14.25 -4.46
N GLN A 128 -12.95 14.66 -3.85
CA GLN A 128 -14.28 14.62 -4.43
C GLN A 128 -14.37 15.50 -5.69
N GLN A 129 -13.92 16.76 -5.60
CA GLN A 129 -13.85 17.66 -6.75
C GLN A 129 -12.94 17.14 -7.87
N GLN A 130 -11.81 16.52 -7.52
CA GLN A 130 -10.91 15.92 -8.51
C GLN A 130 -11.54 14.72 -9.21
N ARG A 131 -12.28 13.87 -8.50
CA ARG A 131 -13.08 12.79 -9.10
C ARG A 131 -14.10 13.36 -10.08
N ASP A 132 -14.88 14.34 -9.67
CA ASP A 132 -16.00 14.84 -10.47
C ASP A 132 -15.53 15.58 -11.75
N ARG A 133 -14.29 16.09 -11.75
CA ARG A 133 -13.63 16.66 -12.93
C ARG A 133 -13.01 15.62 -13.86
N ASP A 134 -12.71 14.42 -13.37
CA ASP A 134 -12.12 13.32 -14.13
C ASP A 134 -13.21 12.43 -14.74
N THR A 135 -13.79 12.89 -15.85
CA THR A 135 -14.82 12.14 -16.60
C THR A 135 -14.25 10.98 -17.41
N ALA A 136 -12.92 10.89 -17.54
CA ALA A 136 -12.25 9.88 -18.35
C ALA A 136 -12.08 8.53 -17.64
N ARG A 137 -12.17 8.50 -16.29
CA ARG A 137 -11.93 7.30 -15.50
C ARG A 137 -13.07 7.03 -14.50
N PRO A 138 -13.84 5.94 -14.64
CA PRO A 138 -14.84 5.57 -13.64
C PRO A 138 -14.17 5.15 -12.32
N ARG A 139 -14.77 5.56 -11.20
CA ARG A 139 -14.30 5.29 -9.83
C ARG A 139 -15.43 4.73 -8.96
N PRO A 140 -15.90 3.49 -9.22
CA PRO A 140 -17.11 2.95 -8.60
C PRO A 140 -17.03 2.81 -7.07
N ASN A 141 -15.82 2.65 -6.51
CA ASN A 141 -15.61 2.48 -5.07
C ASN A 141 -15.06 3.75 -4.39
N PHE A 142 -15.27 4.94 -4.99
CA PHE A 142 -14.67 6.17 -4.47
C PHE A 142 -15.10 6.46 -3.03
N ASP A 143 -16.38 6.32 -2.72
CA ASP A 143 -16.92 6.65 -1.40
C ASP A 143 -16.31 5.74 -0.32
N LEU A 144 -16.14 4.44 -0.63
CA LEU A 144 -15.40 3.52 0.22
C LEU A 144 -13.95 4.00 0.42
N HIS A 145 -13.23 4.32 -0.66
CA HIS A 145 -11.86 4.83 -0.55
C HIS A 145 -11.75 6.13 0.26
N LEU A 146 -12.79 6.97 0.25
CA LEU A 146 -12.85 8.18 1.07
C LEU A 146 -12.96 7.83 2.55
N GLN A 147 -13.82 6.86 2.90
CA GLN A 147 -13.96 6.37 4.28
C GLN A 147 -12.67 5.72 4.80
N LEU A 148 -11.92 5.03 3.93
CA LEU A 148 -10.63 4.43 4.30
C LEU A 148 -9.54 5.46 4.60
N HIS A 149 -9.70 6.74 4.22
CA HIS A 149 -8.61 7.73 4.27
C HIS A 149 -7.97 7.89 5.65
N SER A 150 -8.78 7.95 6.70
CA SER A 150 -8.32 8.15 8.07
C SER A 150 -7.49 6.95 8.54
N SER A 151 -7.97 5.73 8.30
CA SER A 151 -7.24 4.50 8.55
C SER A 151 -5.94 4.47 7.74
N LEU A 152 -5.97 4.69 6.43
CA LEU A 152 -4.75 4.72 5.61
C LEU A 152 -3.72 5.74 6.14
N THR A 153 -4.17 6.91 6.58
CA THR A 153 -3.27 7.90 7.18
C THR A 153 -2.63 7.37 8.46
N ARG A 154 -3.39 6.72 9.35
CA ARG A 154 -2.88 6.07 10.56
C ARG A 154 -1.84 4.99 10.24
N TRP A 155 -2.11 4.15 9.24
CA TRP A 155 -1.15 3.13 8.78
C TRP A 155 0.23 3.74 8.47
N TYR A 156 0.25 4.81 7.67
CA TYR A 156 1.51 5.45 7.28
C TYR A 156 2.13 6.28 8.40
N VAL A 157 1.34 6.84 9.33
CA VAL A 157 1.89 7.42 10.57
C VAL A 157 2.65 6.34 11.35
N THR A 158 2.07 5.16 11.53
CA THR A 158 2.73 4.05 12.25
C THR A 158 3.99 3.55 11.51
N ILE A 159 3.98 3.52 10.17
CA ILE A 159 5.19 3.26 9.36
C ILE A 159 6.30 4.29 9.69
N ALA A 160 5.96 5.57 9.77
CA ALA A 160 6.94 6.63 10.08
C ALA A 160 7.50 6.53 11.51
N GLU A 161 6.73 5.98 12.46
CA GLU A 161 7.18 5.73 13.83
C GLU A 161 8.19 4.58 13.91
N VAL A 162 7.95 3.49 13.17
CA VAL A 162 8.86 2.33 13.19
C VAL A 162 10.06 2.50 12.26
N MET A 163 9.93 3.28 11.19
CA MET A 163 10.98 3.58 10.22
C MET A 163 11.12 5.09 10.01
N PRO A 164 11.72 5.82 10.98
CA PRO A 164 11.89 7.26 10.90
C PRO A 164 12.63 7.70 9.63
N GLY A 165 12.15 8.77 9.00
CA GLY A 165 12.75 9.34 7.78
C GLY A 165 12.48 8.57 6.49
N LYS A 166 11.67 7.49 6.53
CA LYS A 166 11.31 6.72 5.33
C LYS A 166 10.02 7.19 4.65
N LEU A 167 9.22 8.04 5.31
CA LEU A 167 7.97 8.59 4.79
C LEU A 167 8.10 10.07 4.41
N VAL A 168 7.59 10.42 3.23
CA VAL A 168 7.38 11.80 2.77
C VAL A 168 5.87 12.04 2.63
N TRP A 169 5.36 13.11 3.25
CA TRP A 169 3.92 13.44 3.27
C TRP A 169 3.45 14.23 2.04
N ASP A 170 4.07 14.00 0.89
CA ASP A 170 3.67 14.60 -0.38
C ASP A 170 4.24 13.83 -1.57
N LEU A 171 3.85 14.25 -2.78
CA LEU A 171 4.43 13.81 -4.05
C LEU A 171 5.37 14.92 -4.57
N PRO A 172 6.69 14.80 -4.38
CA PRO A 172 7.65 15.82 -4.80
C PRO A 172 7.73 15.97 -6.33
N GLN A 173 8.18 17.12 -6.83
CA GLN A 173 8.30 17.36 -8.28
C GLN A 173 9.37 16.51 -8.98
N THR A 174 10.24 15.86 -8.20
CA THR A 174 11.28 14.96 -8.70
C THR A 174 11.34 13.72 -7.83
N LEU A 175 11.90 12.63 -8.34
CA LEU A 175 12.18 11.46 -7.51
C LEU A 175 13.09 11.84 -6.33
N PRO A 176 12.86 11.27 -5.14
CA PRO A 176 13.80 11.37 -4.03
C PRO A 176 15.20 10.88 -4.43
N PRO A 177 16.26 11.38 -3.78
CA PRO A 177 17.61 10.86 -3.99
C PRO A 177 17.66 9.34 -3.83
N ILE A 178 18.28 8.67 -4.80
CA ILE A 178 18.40 7.21 -4.80
C ILE A 178 19.46 6.79 -3.79
N GLU A 179 19.07 5.97 -2.83
CA GLU A 179 20.00 5.34 -1.90
C GLU A 179 20.72 4.16 -2.57
N MET A 180 22.04 4.09 -2.42
CA MET A 180 22.85 3.02 -3.03
C MET A 180 22.64 1.65 -2.37
N THR A 181 22.23 1.63 -1.10
CA THR A 181 21.97 0.39 -0.35
C THR A 181 20.50 0.26 -0.04
N ALA A 182 19.97 -0.96 -0.20
CA ALA A 182 18.63 -1.30 0.24
C ALA A 182 18.50 -1.08 1.77
N SER A 183 17.29 -0.74 2.20
CA SER A 183 16.95 -0.61 3.62
C SER A 183 17.20 -1.94 4.33
N PRO A 184 17.89 -1.94 5.49
CA PRO A 184 18.05 -3.15 6.29
C PRO A 184 16.71 -3.68 6.82
N HIS A 185 15.67 -2.84 6.82
CA HIS A 185 14.34 -3.17 7.32
C HIS A 185 13.48 -3.97 6.34
N ARG A 186 13.92 -4.15 5.09
CA ARG A 186 13.10 -4.70 4.01
C ARG A 186 12.40 -6.02 4.38
N TYR A 187 13.09 -6.90 5.10
CA TYR A 187 12.57 -8.20 5.54
C TYR A 187 12.67 -8.38 7.07
N ASP A 188 12.66 -7.28 7.82
CA ASP A 188 12.78 -7.31 9.27
C ASP A 188 11.44 -7.72 9.90
N LEU A 189 11.34 -9.01 10.23
CA LEU A 189 10.13 -9.59 10.79
C LEU A 189 9.83 -9.05 12.20
N THR A 190 10.86 -8.74 12.99
CA THR A 190 10.67 -8.15 14.33
C THR A 190 10.10 -6.73 14.21
N LEU A 191 10.59 -5.95 13.25
CA LEU A 191 10.03 -4.64 12.94
C LEU A 191 8.59 -4.74 12.44
N PHE A 192 8.28 -5.74 11.61
CA PHE A 192 6.92 -6.01 11.15
C PHE A 192 5.98 -6.30 12.32
N ASP A 193 6.36 -7.21 13.22
CA ASP A 193 5.55 -7.55 14.40
C ASP A 193 5.34 -6.32 15.30
N ARG A 194 6.39 -5.50 15.50
CA ARG A 194 6.28 -4.22 16.24
C ARG A 194 5.34 -3.24 15.54
N PHE A 195 5.46 -3.09 14.23
CA PHE A 195 4.60 -2.23 13.41
C PHE A 195 3.13 -2.61 13.57
N ILE A 196 2.81 -3.90 13.44
CA ILE A 196 1.46 -4.42 13.61
C ILE A 196 0.96 -4.20 15.05
N GLY A 197 1.81 -4.41 16.06
CA GLY A 197 1.48 -4.17 17.46
C GLY A 197 1.19 -2.71 17.82
N LEU A 198 1.67 -1.74 17.02
CA LEU A 198 1.39 -0.32 17.19
C LEU A 198 0.13 0.16 16.47
N LEU A 199 -0.46 -0.66 15.58
CA LEU A 199 -1.68 -0.28 14.89
C LEU A 199 -2.87 -0.22 15.87
N PRO A 200 -3.68 0.85 15.82
CA PRO A 200 -4.91 0.92 16.61
C PRO A 200 -5.84 -0.26 16.32
N ARG A 201 -6.49 -0.78 17.37
CA ARG A 201 -7.61 -1.69 17.19
C ARG A 201 -8.85 -0.92 16.74
N ALA A 202 -9.72 -1.59 15.97
CA ALA A 202 -10.98 -1.01 15.59
C ALA A 202 -11.77 -0.64 16.85
N GLU A 203 -12.33 0.57 16.87
CA GLU A 203 -13.26 0.96 17.94
C GLU A 203 -14.48 0.04 17.83
N GLN A 204 -14.76 -0.73 18.89
CA GLN A 204 -15.99 -1.51 18.95
C GLN A 204 -17.15 -0.51 18.98
N ARG A 205 -17.92 -0.43 17.88
CA ARG A 205 -19.20 0.28 17.93
C ARG A 205 -20.14 -0.52 18.83
N PRO A 206 -20.79 0.12 19.81
CA PRO A 206 -21.70 -0.54 20.75
C PRO A 206 -22.90 -1.18 20.07
#